data_AF-A0A7V4IKE0-F1
#
_entry.id   AF-A0A7V4IKE0-F1
#
_cell.length_a   1.000
_cell.length_b   1.000
_cell.length_c   1.000
_cell.angle_alpha   90.00
_cell.angle_beta   90.00
_cell.angle_gamma   90.00
#
_symmetry.space_group_name_H-M   'P 1'
#
loop_
_entity.id
_entity.type
_entity.pdbx_description
1 polymer ?
#
loop_
_entity_poly.entity_id
_entity_poly.type
_entity_poly.pdbx_seq_one_letter_code
_entity_poly.pdbx_strand_id
1 'polypeptide(L)'
;MKIFRRLKSIAIISFLALTPRLAGAQSFLEGEAPQAMNTQTEAMRKGAGFKVMDPQTSIGYVISRILSAFFLLLGIIFIVLIILAGYKWMTAGGDSVKVNEAKSSIQKAVIGLIIILAAYAITNFVFKSMDFIYQDY
;
A
#
# COMPACT_ATOMS: atom_id res chain seq x y z
N MET A 1 -18.53 21.89 -22.49
CA MET A 1 -17.69 21.64 -21.29
C MET A 1 -18.48 21.02 -20.11
N LYS A 2 -19.27 19.95 -20.33
CA LYS A 2 -20.00 19.23 -19.25
C LYS A 2 -19.53 17.78 -19.04
N ILE A 3 -18.86 17.19 -20.05
CA ILE A 3 -18.34 15.81 -20.01
C ILE A 3 -17.17 15.63 -19.02
N PHE A 4 -16.28 16.61 -18.90
CA PHE A 4 -15.12 16.55 -17.98
C PHE A 4 -15.51 16.58 -16.50
N ARG A 5 -16.68 17.14 -16.15
CA ARG A 5 -17.23 17.10 -14.78
C ARG A 5 -17.82 15.73 -14.42
N ARG A 6 -18.32 14.96 -15.40
CA ARG A 6 -18.86 13.60 -15.18
C ARG A 6 -17.75 12.54 -15.10
N LEU A 7 -16.62 12.75 -15.78
CA LEU A 7 -15.48 11.83 -15.78
C LEU A 7 -14.80 11.72 -14.40
N LYS A 8 -14.65 12.84 -13.67
CA LYS A 8 -14.08 12.84 -12.31
C LYS A 8 -14.96 12.12 -11.29
N SER A 9 -16.29 12.18 -11.44
CA SER A 9 -17.23 11.45 -10.57
C SER A 9 -17.25 9.95 -10.85
N ILE A 10 -17.02 9.50 -12.08
CA ILE A 10 -16.95 8.07 -12.43
C ILE A 10 -15.66 7.44 -11.86
N ALA A 11 -14.54 8.16 -11.86
CA ALA A 11 -13.30 7.70 -11.22
C ALA A 11 -13.44 7.53 -9.69
N ILE A 12 -14.23 8.38 -9.03
CA ILE A 12 -14.48 8.32 -7.58
C ILE A 12 -15.44 7.17 -7.22
N ILE A 13 -16.42 6.85 -8.05
CA ILE A 13 -17.36 5.72 -7.83
C ILE A 13 -16.68 4.36 -8.11
N SER A 14 -15.73 4.30 -9.05
CA SER A 14 -14.90 3.10 -9.27
C SER A 14 -13.91 2.85 -8.14
N PHE A 15 -13.42 3.90 -7.47
CA PHE A 15 -12.55 3.77 -6.30
C PHE A 15 -13.33 3.37 -5.04
N LEU A 16 -14.60 3.75 -4.93
CA LEU A 16 -15.50 3.35 -3.83
C LEU A 16 -16.03 1.91 -3.97
N ALA A 17 -16.12 1.37 -5.18
CA ALA A 17 -16.48 -0.03 -5.43
C ALA A 17 -15.32 -1.02 -5.19
N LEU A 18 -14.08 -0.55 -5.04
CA LEU A 18 -12.90 -1.40 -4.91
C LEU A 18 -12.42 -1.66 -3.47
N THR A 19 -13.05 -1.08 -2.45
CA THR A 19 -12.75 -1.42 -1.04
C THR A 19 -14.00 -1.28 -0.17
N PRO A 20 -14.44 -2.28 0.61
CA PRO A 20 -13.66 -3.40 1.14
C PRO A 20 -14.30 -4.77 0.88
N ARG A 21 -13.63 -5.62 0.11
CA ARG A 21 -13.75 -7.08 0.29
C ARG A 21 -12.37 -7.68 0.53
N LEU A 22 -11.75 -7.29 1.64
CA LEU A 22 -10.55 -7.93 2.21
C LEU A 22 -10.82 -8.60 3.56
N ALA A 23 -12.08 -8.92 3.87
CA ALA A 23 -12.44 -9.71 5.05
C ALA A 23 -13.25 -10.99 4.71
N GLY A 24 -13.45 -11.32 3.42
CA GLY A 24 -14.22 -12.52 3.07
C GLY A 24 -14.45 -12.79 1.57
N ALA A 25 -13.59 -12.33 0.66
CA ALA A 25 -13.71 -12.64 -0.78
C ALA A 25 -12.71 -13.69 -1.30
N GLN A 26 -11.95 -14.34 -0.41
CA GLN A 26 -11.04 -15.41 -0.78
C GLN A 26 -11.73 -16.80 -0.83
N SER A 27 -13.03 -16.89 -0.51
CA SER A 27 -13.76 -18.16 -0.40
C SER A 27 -14.49 -18.61 -1.67
N PHE A 28 -14.33 -17.94 -2.82
CA PHE A 28 -15.12 -18.23 -4.02
C PHE A 28 -14.33 -18.73 -5.24
N LEU A 29 -13.00 -18.93 -5.14
CA LEU A 29 -12.17 -19.38 -6.28
C LEU A 29 -11.26 -20.57 -6.00
N GLU A 30 -11.39 -21.26 -4.87
CA GLU A 30 -10.75 -22.55 -4.64
C GLU A 30 -11.82 -23.63 -4.52
N GLY A 31 -11.76 -24.58 -5.46
CA GLY A 31 -12.58 -25.78 -5.46
C GLY A 31 -12.44 -26.56 -4.15
N GLU A 32 -13.57 -27.16 -3.81
CA GLU A 32 -13.90 -28.02 -2.67
C GLU A 32 -12.73 -28.73 -1.95
N ALA A 33 -12.51 -28.33 -0.69
CA ALA A 33 -12.22 -29.25 0.41
C ALA A 33 -12.94 -28.76 1.69
N PRO A 34 -13.55 -29.66 2.49
CA PRO A 34 -14.66 -29.32 3.39
C PRO A 34 -14.24 -28.49 4.62
N GLN A 35 -14.87 -27.32 4.76
CA GLN A 35 -14.83 -26.37 5.90
C GLN A 35 -15.50 -26.90 7.21
N ALA A 36 -15.60 -28.23 7.36
CA ALA A 36 -16.31 -28.83 8.49
C ALA A 36 -15.43 -28.96 9.75
N MET A 37 -14.10 -28.88 9.62
CA MET A 37 -13.17 -29.14 10.72
C MET A 37 -12.70 -27.88 11.46
N ASN A 38 -12.85 -26.71 10.83
CA ASN A 38 -12.49 -25.40 11.37
C ASN A 38 -13.68 -24.70 12.07
N THR A 39 -14.92 -25.00 11.67
CA THR A 39 -16.12 -24.46 12.35
C THR A 39 -16.35 -25.09 13.74
N GLN A 40 -16.12 -26.40 13.90
CA GLN A 40 -16.20 -27.06 15.22
C GLN A 40 -15.02 -26.70 16.14
N THR A 41 -13.83 -26.51 15.57
CA THR A 41 -12.64 -26.06 16.32
C THR A 41 -12.78 -24.61 16.80
N GLU A 42 -13.43 -23.74 16.03
CA GLU A 42 -13.77 -22.37 16.45
C GLU A 42 -14.87 -22.33 17.53
N ALA A 43 -15.86 -23.21 17.45
CA ALA A 43 -16.93 -23.33 18.45
C ALA A 43 -16.39 -23.85 19.81
N MET A 44 -15.53 -24.87 19.79
CA MET A 44 -14.83 -25.39 20.98
C MET A 44 -13.88 -24.34 21.57
N ARG A 45 -13.16 -23.58 20.74
CA ARG A 45 -12.30 -22.47 21.19
C ARG A 45 -13.05 -21.36 21.92
N LYS A 46 -14.21 -20.94 21.39
CA LYS A 46 -15.06 -19.93 22.03
C LYS A 46 -15.68 -20.44 23.34
N GLY A 47 -16.06 -21.71 23.40
CA GLY A 47 -16.58 -22.35 24.62
C GLY A 47 -15.53 -22.51 25.72
N ALA A 48 -14.26 -22.70 25.36
CA ALA A 48 -13.14 -22.84 26.30
C ALA A 48 -12.58 -21.49 26.83
N GLY A 49 -13.19 -20.35 26.49
CA GLY A 49 -12.72 -19.03 26.93
C GLY A 49 -11.39 -18.59 26.32
N PHE A 50 -10.89 -19.30 25.29
CA PHE A 50 -9.67 -18.92 24.60
C PHE A 50 -9.99 -17.73 23.69
N LYS A 51 -9.74 -16.51 24.19
CA LYS A 51 -9.67 -15.31 23.35
C LYS A 51 -8.61 -15.58 22.30
N VAL A 52 -9.05 -15.76 21.05
CA VAL A 52 -8.18 -15.60 19.90
C VAL A 52 -7.62 -14.20 20.04
N MET A 53 -6.34 -14.07 20.38
CA MET A 53 -5.63 -12.84 20.09
C MET A 53 -5.62 -12.77 18.57
N ASP A 54 -6.66 -12.18 18.00
CA ASP A 54 -6.71 -11.81 16.60
C ASP A 54 -5.42 -11.02 16.35
N PRO A 55 -4.53 -11.45 15.45
CA PRO A 55 -3.36 -10.66 15.08
C PRO A 55 -3.77 -9.23 14.65
N GLN A 56 -5.04 -9.04 14.27
CA GLN A 56 -5.67 -7.77 13.97
C GLN A 56 -5.81 -6.77 15.16
N THR A 57 -5.68 -7.22 16.41
CA THR A 57 -5.68 -6.33 17.59
C THR A 57 -4.29 -6.06 18.14
N SER A 58 -3.26 -6.59 17.49
CA SER A 58 -1.89 -6.16 17.77
C SER A 58 -1.69 -4.73 17.29
N ILE A 59 -1.05 -3.91 18.12
CA ILE A 59 -0.68 -2.52 17.79
C ILE A 59 0.07 -2.47 16.43
N GLY A 60 0.84 -3.52 16.14
CA GLY A 60 1.53 -3.70 14.86
C GLY A 60 0.61 -3.75 13.64
N TYR A 61 -0.54 -4.42 13.70
CA TYR A 61 -1.45 -4.52 12.56
C TYR A 61 -2.10 -3.17 12.20
N VAL A 62 -2.51 -2.40 13.21
CA VAL A 62 -3.09 -1.05 13.01
C VAL A 62 -2.04 -0.12 12.42
N ILE A 63 -0.81 -0.14 12.96
CA ILE A 63 0.31 0.66 12.45
C ILE A 63 0.66 0.28 11.01
N SER A 64 0.80 -1.01 10.71
CA SER A 64 1.11 -1.49 9.36
C SER A 64 0.06 -1.05 8.34
N ARG A 65 -1.22 -1.06 8.71
CA ARG A 65 -2.31 -0.63 7.83
C ARG A 65 -2.28 0.88 7.57
N ILE A 66 -2.00 1.68 8.60
CA ILE A 66 -1.85 3.13 8.48
C ILE A 66 -0.64 3.48 7.62
N LEU A 67 0.52 2.85 7.86
CA LEU A 67 1.73 3.05 7.08
C LEU A 67 1.55 2.62 5.61
N SER A 68 0.86 1.51 5.37
CA SER A 68 0.57 1.05 4.01
C SER A 68 -0.32 2.04 3.25
N ALA A 69 -1.37 2.56 3.89
CA ALA A 69 -2.23 3.58 3.30
C ALA A 69 -1.46 4.89 3.06
N PHE A 70 -0.61 5.28 4.01
CA PHE A 70 0.23 6.48 3.92
C PHE A 70 1.26 6.37 2.77
N PHE A 71 1.97 5.26 2.64
CA PHE A 71 2.93 5.06 1.56
C PHE A 71 2.27 5.01 0.19
N LEU A 72 1.07 4.43 0.08
CA LEU A 72 0.32 4.41 -1.17
C LEU A 72 -0.09 5.82 -1.60
N LEU A 73 -0.56 6.65 -0.65
CA LEU A 73 -0.86 8.05 -0.90
C LEU A 73 0.41 8.85 -1.29
N LEU A 74 1.52 8.65 -0.57
CA LEU A 74 2.80 9.28 -0.87
C LEU A 74 3.28 8.95 -2.27
N GLY A 75 3.26 7.67 -2.66
CA GLY A 75 3.70 7.23 -3.99
C GLY A 75 2.95 7.96 -5.12
N ILE A 76 1.64 8.11 -4.98
CA ILE A 76 0.81 8.87 -5.94
C ILE A 76 1.25 10.34 -6.00
N ILE A 77 1.50 10.97 -4.85
CA ILE A 77 1.95 12.37 -4.77
C ILE A 77 3.30 12.55 -5.47
N PHE A 78 4.26 11.65 -5.23
CA PHE A 78 5.57 11.70 -5.88
C PHE A 78 5.46 11.61 -7.41
N ILE A 79 4.60 10.73 -7.93
CA ILE A 79 4.35 10.62 -9.37
C ILE A 79 3.81 11.93 -9.94
N VAL A 80 2.82 12.54 -9.28
CA VAL A 80 2.24 13.82 -9.72
C VAL A 80 3.29 14.94 -9.71
N LEU A 81 4.13 15.01 -8.68
CA LEU A 81 5.21 16.00 -8.59
C LEU A 81 6.24 15.84 -9.72
N ILE A 82 6.62 14.60 -10.05
CA ILE A 82 7.54 14.32 -11.16
C ILE A 82 6.93 14.76 -12.48
N ILE A 83 5.64 14.51 -12.71
CA ILE A 83 4.94 14.95 -13.93
C ILE A 83 4.93 16.48 -14.03
N LEU A 84 4.61 17.19 -12.94
CA LEU A 84 4.60 18.65 -12.93
C LEU A 84 5.99 19.24 -13.15
N ALA A 85 7.01 18.68 -12.52
CA ALA A 85 8.40 19.09 -12.72
C ALA A 85 8.88 18.77 -14.14
N GLY A 86 8.49 17.63 -14.70
CA GLY A 86 8.76 17.25 -16.09
C GLY A 86 8.10 18.19 -17.08
N TYR A 87 6.86 18.60 -16.84
CA TYR A 87 6.18 19.61 -17.66
C TYR A 87 6.89 20.97 -17.60
N LYS A 88 7.33 21.40 -16.41
CA LYS A 88 8.14 22.62 -16.24
C LYS A 88 9.48 22.52 -16.99
N TRP A 89 10.08 21.33 -17.01
CA TRP A 89 11.31 21.09 -17.77
C TRP A 89 11.10 21.18 -19.28
N MET A 90 10.02 20.58 -19.80
CA MET A 90 9.69 20.61 -21.23
C MET A 90 9.29 22.00 -21.73
N THR A 91 8.64 22.80 -20.88
CA THR A 91 8.19 24.16 -21.21
C THR A 91 9.24 25.25 -21.00
N ALA A 92 10.44 24.90 -20.50
CA ALA A 92 11.49 25.87 -20.20
C ALA A 92 12.10 26.55 -21.45
N GLY A 93 11.88 26.02 -22.66
CA GLY A 93 12.18 26.71 -23.92
C GLY A 93 13.66 27.11 -24.13
N GLY A 94 14.60 26.46 -23.43
CA GLY A 94 16.03 26.76 -23.49
C GLY A 94 16.55 27.69 -22.39
N ASP A 95 15.68 28.20 -21.50
CA ASP A 95 16.07 28.95 -20.31
C ASP A 95 16.81 28.03 -19.32
N SER A 96 18.12 28.21 -19.19
CA SER A 96 18.99 27.36 -18.37
C SER A 96 18.62 27.36 -16.90
N VAL A 97 18.08 28.47 -16.39
CA VAL A 97 17.67 28.61 -14.98
C VAL A 97 16.45 27.73 -14.72
N LYS A 98 15.42 27.83 -15.56
CA LYS A 98 14.19 27.02 -15.44
C LYS A 98 14.46 25.53 -15.64
N VAL A 99 15.35 25.18 -16.57
CA VAL A 99 15.78 23.80 -16.78
C VAL A 99 16.46 23.25 -15.53
N ASN A 100 17.38 24.01 -14.94
CA ASN A 100 18.13 23.55 -13.77
C ASN A 100 17.23 23.41 -12.54
N GLU A 101 16.29 24.34 -12.36
CA GLU A 101 15.29 24.28 -11.30
C GLU A 101 14.39 23.05 -11.42
N ALA A 102 13.89 22.77 -12.63
CA ALA A 102 13.06 21.59 -12.89
C ALA A 102 13.83 20.28 -12.67
N LYS A 103 15.08 20.20 -13.13
CA LYS A 103 15.97 19.06 -12.87
C LYS A 103 16.23 18.86 -11.38
N SER A 104 16.51 19.93 -10.63
CA SER A 104 16.69 19.86 -9.18
C SER A 104 15.43 19.35 -8.48
N SER A 105 14.25 19.79 -8.92
CA SER A 105 12.97 19.30 -8.40
C SER A 105 12.76 17.80 -8.66
N ILE A 106 13.06 17.33 -9.87
CA ILE A 106 13.00 15.89 -10.22
C ILE A 106 13.99 15.10 -9.37
N GLN A 107 15.25 15.56 -9.23
CA GLN A 107 16.26 14.89 -8.40
C GLN A 107 15.79 14.72 -6.96
N LYS A 108 15.23 15.78 -6.35
CA LYS A 108 14.70 15.73 -4.99
C LYS A 108 13.54 14.73 -4.87
N ALA A 109 12.64 14.70 -5.85
CA ALA A 109 11.54 13.74 -5.88
C ALA A 109 12.03 12.28 -5.99
N VAL A 110 13.02 12.02 -6.85
CA VAL A 110 13.62 10.70 -7.03
C VAL A 110 14.36 10.24 -5.76
N ILE A 111 15.13 11.13 -5.13
CA ILE A 111 15.84 10.81 -3.88
C ILE A 111 14.84 10.45 -2.77
N GLY A 112 13.73 11.19 -2.64
CA GLY A 112 12.67 10.86 -1.70
C GLY A 112 12.07 9.47 -1.94
N LEU A 113 11.82 9.11 -3.21
CA LEU A 113 11.32 7.79 -3.57
C LEU A 113 12.32 6.68 -3.23
N ILE A 114 13.61 6.89 -3.52
CA ILE A 114 14.69 5.94 -3.20
C ILE A 114 14.76 5.68 -1.69
N ILE A 115 14.63 6.73 -0.86
CA ILE A 115 14.68 6.59 0.61
C ILE A 115 13.52 5.70 1.11
N ILE A 116 12.31 5.88 0.58
CA ILE A 116 11.14 5.07 0.96
C ILE A 116 11.35 3.60 0.58
N LEU A 117 11.84 3.34 -0.64
CA LEU A 117 12.15 2.00 -1.10
C LEU A 117 13.26 1.34 -0.27
N ALA A 118 14.30 2.10 0.07
CA ALA A 118 15.40 1.63 0.91
C ALA A 118 14.91 1.30 2.33
N ALA A 119 14.08 2.15 2.94
CA ALA A 119 13.49 1.90 4.25
C ALA A 119 12.67 0.59 4.26
N TYR A 120 11.87 0.36 3.22
CA TYR A 120 11.11 -0.88 3.08
C TYR A 120 12.02 -2.09 2.89
N ALA A 121 13.05 -1.99 2.05
CA ALA A 121 14.01 -3.07 1.84
C ALA A 121 14.75 -3.45 3.13
N ILE A 122 15.23 -2.46 3.88
CA ILE A 122 15.90 -2.68 5.17
C ILE A 122 14.95 -3.34 6.18
N THR A 123 13.72 -2.85 6.28
CA THR A 123 12.70 -3.42 7.18
C THR A 123 12.49 -4.91 6.89
N ASN A 124 12.28 -5.27 5.62
CA ASN A 124 12.12 -6.67 5.22
C ASN A 124 13.39 -7.49 5.44
N PHE A 125 14.56 -6.91 5.21
CA PHE A 125 15.83 -7.59 5.45
C PHE A 125 15.98 -8.00 6.92
N VAL A 126 15.63 -7.11 7.86
CA VAL A 126 15.68 -7.41 9.29
C VAL A 126 14.66 -8.46 9.70
N PHE A 127 13.42 -8.39 9.21
CA PHE A 127 12.43 -9.44 9.54
C PHE A 127 12.84 -10.79 8.95
N LYS A 128 13.30 -10.81 7.71
CA LYS A 128 13.77 -12.03 7.05
C LYS A 128 14.98 -12.64 7.76
N SER A 129 15.90 -11.83 8.29
CA SER A 129 17.03 -12.36 9.06
C SER A 129 16.59 -12.95 10.41
N MET A 130 15.57 -12.38 11.06
CA MET A 130 14.98 -12.94 12.28
C MET A 130 14.31 -14.29 12.01
N ASP A 131 13.48 -14.39 10.97
CA ASP A 131 12.81 -15.65 10.59
C ASP A 131 13.81 -16.74 10.20
N PHE A 132 14.86 -16.36 9.44
CA PHE A 132 15.93 -17.28 9.05
C PHE A 132 16.64 -17.88 10.28
N ILE A 133 16.89 -17.08 11.32
CA ILE A 133 17.53 -17.55 12.55
C ILE A 133 16.60 -18.45 13.39
N TYR A 134 15.28 -18.23 13.34
CA TYR A 134 14.30 -19.04 14.11
C TYR A 134 14.00 -20.39 13.46
N GLN A 135 14.25 -20.55 12.17
CA GLN A 135 13.97 -21.78 11.42
C GLN A 135 15.08 -22.85 11.57
N ASP A 136 16.21 -22.50 12.18
CA ASP A 136 17.38 -23.36 12.42
C ASP A 136 17.44 -23.91 13.87
N TYR A 137 16.37 -23.75 14.65
CA TYR A 137 16.15 -24.32 16.00
C TYR A 137 14.79 -25.03 16.09
#